data_AF-A0A2T6E943-F1
#
_entry.id   AF-A0A2T6E943-F1
#
_cell.length_a   1.000
_cell.length_b   1.000
_cell.length_c   1.000
_cell.angle_alpha   90.00
_cell.angle_beta   90.00
_cell.angle_gamma   90.00
#
_symmetry.space_group_name_H-M   'P 1'
#
loop_
_entity.id
_entity.type
_entity.pdbx_description
1 polymer ?
#
loop_
_entity_poly.entity_id
_entity_poly.type
_entity_poly.pdbx_seq_one_letter_code
_entity_poly.pdbx_strand_id
1 'polypeptide(L)' 'MIGSVFSSAISGIHTGMNSLARSGQEIARANIPAEEGGTDDLAPPLVEQIEGKTQVQASARVVEAGSATLGSLLDIEV' A
#
# COMPACT_ATOMS: atom_id res chain seq x y z
N MET A 1 -18.52 -13.59 3.05
CA MET A 1 -17.38 -13.09 3.85
C MET A 1 -16.07 -13.02 3.06
N ILE A 2 -15.68 -14.01 2.26
CA ILE A 2 -14.42 -13.94 1.49
C ILE A 2 -14.42 -12.81 0.44
N GLY A 3 -15.53 -12.62 -0.31
CA GLY A 3 -15.63 -11.55 -1.31
C GLY A 3 -15.50 -10.13 -0.75
N SER A 4 -16.03 -9.89 0.47
CA SER A 4 -15.89 -8.59 1.15
C SER A 4 -14.46 -8.35 1.65
N VAL A 5 -13.77 -9.40 2.10
CA VAL A 5 -12.35 -9.31 2.52
C VAL A 5 -11.44 -9.04 1.32
N PHE A 6 -11.70 -9.68 0.17
CA PHE A 6 -10.95 -9.47 -1.06
C PHE A 6 -11.11 -8.04 -1.59
N SER A 7 -12.35 -7.52 -1.60
CA SER A 7 -12.63 -6.13 -1.96
C SER A 7 -11.90 -5.14 -1.04
N SER A 8 -11.92 -5.38 0.27
CA SER A 8 -11.21 -4.54 1.24
C SER A 8 -9.70 -4.60 1.04
N ALA A 9 -9.15 -5.77 0.70
CA ALA A 9 -7.73 -5.93 0.41
C ALA A 9 -7.32 -5.17 -0.86
N ILE A 10 -8.09 -5.26 -1.95
CA ILE A 10 -7.84 -4.47 -3.17
C ILE A 10 -7.89 -2.97 -2.85
N SER A 11 -8.90 -2.53 -2.09
CA SER A 11 -9.02 -1.14 -1.65
C SER A 11 -7.81 -0.70 -0.81
N GLY A 12 -7.29 -1.59 0.04
CA GLY A 12 -6.09 -1.36 0.83
C GLY A 12 -4.83 -1.20 -0.03
N ILE A 13 -4.68 -2.05 -1.07
CA ILE A 13 -3.60 -1.91 -2.07
C ILE A 13 -3.69 -0.56 -2.76
N HIS A 14 -4.87 -0.17 -3.26
CA HIS A 14 -5.06 1.11 -3.95
C HIS A 14 -4.75 2.31 -3.04
N THR A 15 -5.21 2.26 -1.79
CA THR A 15 -4.98 3.34 -0.82
C THR A 15 -3.49 3.47 -0.49
N GLY A 16 -2.80 2.35 -0.24
CA GLY A 16 -1.37 2.34 0.02
C GLY A 16 -0.55 2.82 -1.19
N MET A 17 -0.94 2.45 -2.41
CA MET A 17 -0.30 2.94 -3.65
C MET A 17 -0.46 4.45 -3.83
N ASN A 18 -1.63 5.01 -3.51
CA ASN A 18 -1.86 6.46 -3.57
C ASN A 18 -1.01 7.22 -2.55
N SER A 19 -0.87 6.69 -1.34
CA SER A 19 0.00 7.27 -0.30
C SER A 19 1.48 7.17 -0.68
N LEU A 20 1.92 6.07 -1.29
CA LEU A 20 3.27 5.93 -1.87
C LEU A 20 3.56 6.97 -2.95
N ALA A 21 2.59 7.19 -3.85
CA ALA A 21 2.75 8.16 -4.92
C ALA A 21 2.86 9.59 -4.39
N ARG A 22 2.06 9.93 -3.37
CA ARG A 22 2.07 11.25 -2.71
C ARG A 22 3.39 11.48 -1.97
N SER A 23 3.75 10.59 -1.07
CA SER A 23 5.01 10.66 -0.31
C SER A 23 6.23 10.69 -1.23
N GLY A 24 6.23 9.92 -2.31
CA GLY A 24 7.29 9.95 -3.32
C GLY A 24 7.43 11.32 -4.02
N GLN A 25 6.32 12.01 -4.31
CA GLN A 25 6.35 13.37 -4.84
C GLN A 25 6.90 14.36 -3.81
N GLU A 26 6.53 14.24 -2.54
CA GLU A 26 7.03 15.10 -1.48
C GLU A 26 8.54 14.91 -1.23
N ILE A 27 9.02 13.67 -1.25
CA ILE A 27 10.46 13.36 -1.20
C ILE A 27 11.19 13.95 -2.42
N ALA A 28 10.61 13.86 -3.62
CA ALA A 28 11.20 14.45 -4.81
C ALA A 28 11.30 15.98 -4.70
N ARG A 29 10.29 16.63 -4.10
CA ARG A 29 10.26 18.07 -3.83
C ARG A 29 11.27 18.52 -2.78
N ALA A 30 11.82 17.63 -1.96
CA ALA A 30 12.88 17.99 -1.02
C ALA A 30 14.20 18.40 -1.68
N ASN A 31 14.38 18.12 -2.98
CA ASN A 31 15.51 18.65 -3.76
C ASN A 31 15.24 20.05 -4.35
N ILE A 32 14.03 20.59 -4.16
CA ILE A 32 13.66 21.95 -4.58
C ILE A 32 14.03 22.91 -3.44
N PRO A 33 14.63 24.07 -3.70
CA PRO A 33 14.87 25.08 -2.67
C PRO A 33 13.59 25.45 -1.93
N ALA A 34 13.68 25.66 -0.61
CA ALA A 34 12.52 26.07 0.20
C ALA A 34 11.84 27.36 -0.30
N GLU A 35 12.61 28.29 -0.88
CA GLU A 35 12.10 29.53 -1.50
C GLU A 35 11.21 29.28 -2.73
N GLU A 36 11.35 28.13 -3.38
CA GLU A 36 10.57 27.69 -4.55
C GLU A 36 9.45 26.71 -4.16
N GLY A 37 9.20 26.52 -2.86
CA GLY A 37 8.16 25.62 -2.33
C GLY A 37 8.63 24.20 -2.03
N GLY A 38 9.94 23.98 -1.89
CA GLY A 38 10.50 22.73 -1.39
C GLY A 38 10.27 22.49 0.10
N THR A 39 10.49 21.25 0.56
CA THR A 39 10.41 20.86 1.97
C THR A 39 11.78 20.45 2.50
N ASP A 40 12.23 21.08 3.59
CA ASP A 40 13.46 20.68 4.29
C ASP A 40 13.23 19.48 5.23
N ASP A 41 11.97 19.21 5.60
CA ASP A 41 11.62 18.08 6.46
C ASP A 41 11.21 16.86 5.63
N LEU A 42 12.13 15.89 5.56
CA LEU A 42 11.95 14.61 4.90
C LEU A 42 11.37 13.52 5.81
N ALA A 43 11.34 13.72 7.13
CA ALA A 43 10.91 12.68 8.04
C ALA A 43 9.42 12.30 7.85
N PRO A 44 8.47 13.25 7.77
CA PRO A 44 7.06 12.93 7.53
C PRO A 44 6.80 12.13 6.25
N PRO A 45 7.28 12.56 5.05
CA PRO A 45 6.98 11.82 3.83
C PRO A 45 7.70 10.47 3.77
N LEU A 46 8.85 10.29 4.43
CA LEU A 46 9.50 8.98 4.54
C LEU A 46 8.70 8.01 5.43
N VAL A 47 8.15 8.49 6.55
CA VAL A 47 7.27 7.67 7.40
C VAL A 47 6.01 7.28 6.64
N GLU A 48 5.36 8.24 5.98
CA GLU A 48 4.18 7.97 5.15
C GLU A 48 4.47 6.94 4.05
N GLN A 49 5.65 7.00 3.42
CA GLN A 49 6.08 6.02 2.43
C GLN A 49 6.19 4.60 3.03
N ILE A 50 6.70 4.47 4.27
CA ILE A 50 6.78 3.18 4.98
C ILE A 50 5.39 2.67 5.33
N GLU A 51 4.49 3.54 5.79
CA GLU A 51 3.11 3.20 6.11
C GLU A 51 2.36 2.70 4.88
N GLY A 52 2.43 3.44 3.77
CA GLY A 52 1.80 3.03 2.52
C GLY A 52 2.35 1.68 2.00
N LYS A 53 3.66 1.44 2.15
CA LYS A 53 4.29 0.18 1.74
C LYS A 53 3.77 -0.98 2.58
N THR A 54 3.69 -0.76 3.89
CA THR A 54 3.17 -1.73 4.85
C THR A 54 1.70 -2.05 4.56
N GLN A 55 0.89 -1.03 4.23
CA GLN A 55 -0.52 -1.18 3.87
C GLN A 55 -0.70 -2.05 2.61
N VAL A 56 0.09 -1.80 1.56
CA VAL A 56 0.07 -2.61 0.34
C VAL A 56 0.47 -4.05 0.64
N GLN A 57 1.55 -4.25 1.40
CA GLN A 57 2.04 -5.60 1.74
C GLN A 57 1.04 -6.38 2.60
N ALA A 58 0.45 -5.74 3.61
CA ALA A 58 -0.56 -6.35 4.46
C ALA A 58 -1.79 -6.76 3.63
N SER A 59 -2.25 -5.88 2.76
CA SER A 59 -3.39 -6.15 1.88
C SER A 59 -3.09 -7.27 0.87
N ALA A 60 -1.87 -7.30 0.30
CA ALA A 60 -1.43 -8.37 -0.58
C ALA A 60 -1.40 -9.73 0.12
N ARG A 61 -0.93 -9.79 1.38
CA ARG A 61 -0.99 -11.02 2.19
C ARG A 61 -2.41 -11.53 2.43
N VAL A 62 -3.38 -10.63 2.58
CA VAL A 62 -4.80 -11.00 2.70
C VAL A 62 -5.33 -11.62 1.41
N VAL A 63 -4.98 -11.04 0.25
CA VAL A 63 -5.31 -11.61 -1.07
C VAL A 63 -4.68 -12.98 -1.26
N GLU A 64 -3.41 -13.15 -0.89
CA GLU A 64 -2.68 -14.42 -0.96
C GLU A 64 -3.32 -15.48 -0.07
N ALA A 65 -3.58 -15.17 1.19
CA ALA A 65 -4.23 -16.09 2.13
C ALA A 65 -5.64 -16.50 1.65
N GLY A 66 -6.41 -15.54 1.11
CA GLY A 66 -7.72 -15.83 0.51
C GLY A 66 -7.60 -16.77 -0.70
N SER A 67 -6.62 -16.54 -1.57
CA SER A 67 -6.36 -17.36 -2.75
C SER A 67 -5.89 -18.77 -2.37
N ALA A 68 -4.99 -18.89 -1.38
CA ALA A 68 -4.52 -20.17 -0.86
C ALA A 68 -5.67 -20.99 -0.24
N THR A 69 -6.54 -20.32 0.53
CA THR A 69 -7.73 -20.97 1.12
C THR A 69 -8.66 -21.49 0.03
N LEU A 70 -8.98 -20.68 -0.98
CA LEU A 70 -9.80 -21.10 -2.11
C LEU A 70 -9.15 -22.26 -2.88
N GLY A 71 -7.84 -22.18 -3.14
CA GLY A 71 -7.09 -23.27 -3.78
C GLY A 71 -7.18 -24.57 -2.99
N SER A 72 -6.99 -24.53 -1.67
CA SER A 72 -7.11 -25.74 -0.83
C SER A 72 -8.53 -26.32 -0.78
N LEU A 73 -9.57 -25.49 -0.91
CA LEU A 73 -10.95 -25.99 -0.96
C LEU A 73 -11.24 -26.69 -2.29
N LEU A 74 -10.77 -26.12 -3.40
CA LEU A 74 -10.89 -26.73 -4.73
C LEU A 74 -10.08 -28.02 -4.84
N ASP A 75 -8.91 -28.09 -4.20
CA ASP A 75 -8.03 -29.28 -4.19
C ASP A 75 -8.56 -30.42 -3.30
N ILE A 76 -9.55 -30.17 -2.43
CA ILE A 76 -10.23 -31.22 -1.64
C ILE A 76 -11.45 -31.80 -2.38
N GLU A 77 -11.99 -31.09 -3.38
CA GLU A 77 -13.18 -31.48 -4.13
C GLU A 77 -12.92 -32.53 -5.26
N VAL A 78 -11.78 -33.23 -5.21
CA VAL A 78 -11.38 -34.27 -6.20
C VAL A 78 -12.00 -35.63 -5.93
#